data_AF-A0A3M1GAS4-F1
#
_entry.id   AF-A0A3M1GAS4-F1
#
_cell.length_a   1.000
_cell.length_b   1.000
_cell.length_c   1.000
_cell.angle_alpha   90.00
_cell.angle_beta   90.00
_cell.angle_gamma   90.00
#
_symmetry.space_group_name_H-M   'P 1'
#
loop_
_entity.id
_entity.type
_entity.pdbx_description
1 polymer ?
#
loop_
_entity_poly.entity_id
_entity_poly.type
_entity_poly.pdbx_seq_one_letter_code
_entity_poly.pdbx_strand_id
1 'polypeptide(L)' 'YGSVLIVGHNPGLEELARALLGDADTPEANALRSKYPTGAYAEFTLQGPWRRGAAGPARLCRFITPRALPARNST' A
#
# COMPACT_ATOMS: atom_id res chain seq x y z
N TYR A 1 1.69 -19.67 3.58
CA TYR A 1 1.58 -18.28 3.07
C TYR A 1 2.41 -17.39 3.97
N GLY A 2 3.17 -16.45 3.41
CA GLY A 2 4.02 -15.53 4.17
C GLY A 2 3.68 -14.09 3.79
N SER A 3 3.84 -13.17 4.74
CA SER A 3 3.63 -11.74 4.55
C SER A 3 4.94 -11.00 4.80
N VAL A 4 5.14 -9.88 4.10
CA VAL A 4 6.27 -8.98 4.28
C VAL A 4 5.72 -7.60 4.60
N LEU A 5 6.28 -6.95 5.63
CA LEU A 5 6.05 -5.53 5.90
C LEU A 5 7.27 -4.74 5.46
N ILE A 6 7.05 -3.71 4.64
CA ILE A 6 8.09 -2.77 4.23
C ILE A 6 7.84 -1.46 4.94
N VAL A 7 8.86 -0.97 5.65
CA VAL A 7 8.88 0.35 6.28
C VAL A 7 10.02 1.14 5.63
N GLY A 8 9.70 2.34 5.16
CA GLY A 8 10.66 3.18 4.44
C GLY A 8 10.22 4.63 4.38
N HIS A 9 10.99 5.43 3.66
CA HIS A 9 10.75 6.86 3.49
C HIS A 9 10.18 7.17 2.10
N ASN A 10 9.40 8.25 2.02
CA ASN A 10 9.04 8.85 0.74
C ASN A 10 10.26 9.59 0.16
N PRO A 11 10.40 9.67 -1.17
CA PRO A 11 9.42 9.28 -2.19
C PRO A 11 9.41 7.78 -2.53
N GLY A 12 10.48 7.04 -2.23
CA GLY A 12 10.64 5.65 -2.70
C GLY A 12 9.54 4.69 -2.27
N LEU A 13 8.99 4.84 -1.06
CA LEU A 13 7.86 4.02 -0.61
C LEU A 13 6.57 4.33 -1.38
N GLU A 14 6.32 5.60 -1.67
CA GLU A 14 5.18 6.03 -2.48
C GLU A 14 5.30 5.54 -3.93
N GLU A 15 6.49 5.65 -4.52
CA GLU A 15 6.79 5.17 -5.87
C GLU A 15 6.57 3.66 -5.99
N LEU A 16 7.05 2.89 -4.99
CA LEU A 16 6.80 1.45 -4.91
C LEU A 16 5.29 1.14 -4.86
N ALA A 17 4.54 1.83 -4.00
CA ALA A 17 3.11 1.62 -3.87
C ALA A 17 2.36 1.95 -5.18
N ARG A 18 2.74 3.02 -5.88
CA ARG A 18 2.18 3.39 -7.19
C ARG A 18 2.53 2.38 -8.28
N ALA A 19 3.76 1.87 -8.29
CA ALA A 19 4.18 0.83 -9.24
C ALA A 19 3.39 -0.47 -9.05
N LEU A 20 3.11 -0.86 -7.81
CA LEU A 20 2.28 -2.03 -7.48
C LEU A 20 0.79 -1.82 -7.81
N LEU A 21 0.31 -0.58 -7.75
CA LEU A 21 -1.10 -0.29 -8.00
C LEU A 21 -1.53 -0.57 -9.45
N GLY A 22 -0.63 -0.34 -10.42
CA GLY A 22 -0.94 -0.44 -11.83
C GLY A 22 -2.17 0.39 -12.24
N ASP A 23 -3.04 -0.20 -13.04
CA ASP A 23 -4.24 0.43 -13.61
C ASP A 23 -5.52 0.21 -12.76
N ALA A 24 -5.38 -0.13 -11.47
CA ALA A 24 -6.55 -0.36 -10.61
C ALA A 24 -7.45 0.89 -10.52
N ASP A 25 -8.75 0.76 -10.76
CA ASP A 25 -9.72 1.87 -10.66
C ASP A 25 -10.69 1.63 -9.50
N THR A 26 -10.18 1.82 -8.28
CA THR A 26 -10.98 1.74 -7.04
C THR A 26 -10.85 3.04 -6.25
N PRO A 27 -11.76 3.35 -5.33
CA PRO A 27 -11.64 4.51 -4.45
C PRO A 27 -10.31 4.55 -3.68
N GLU A 28 -9.81 3.41 -3.21
CA GLU A 28 -8.53 3.28 -2.53
C GLU A 28 -7.35 3.54 -3.46
N ALA A 29 -7.43 3.04 -4.70
CA ALA A 29 -6.43 3.30 -5.72
C ALA A 29 -6.35 4.80 -6.05
N ASN A 30 -7.51 5.45 -6.17
CA ASN A 30 -7.60 6.88 -6.43
C ASN A 30 -7.12 7.72 -5.23
N ALA A 31 -7.40 7.29 -4.00
CA ALA A 31 -6.86 7.92 -2.79
C ALA A 31 -5.32 7.81 -2.71
N LEU A 32 -4.77 6.62 -2.98
CA LEU A 32 -3.32 6.39 -3.03
C LEU A 32 -2.67 7.23 -4.14
N ARG A 33 -3.26 7.28 -5.33
CA ARG A 33 -2.78 8.12 -6.44
C ARG A 33 -2.80 9.61 -6.11
N SER A 34 -3.77 10.05 -5.33
CA SER A 34 -3.88 11.44 -4.89
C SER A 34 -2.76 11.79 -3.91
N LYS A 35 -2.51 10.97 -2.88
CA LYS A 35 -1.46 11.25 -1.89
C LYS A 35 -1.05 10.02 -1.08
N TYR A 36 0.24 9.92 -0.76
CA TYR A 36 0.79 8.94 0.19
C TYR A 36 1.40 9.67 1.41
N PRO A 37 0.59 10.09 2.41
CA PRO A 37 1.10 10.86 3.55
C PRO A 37 1.97 10.02 4.49
N THR A 38 2.77 10.68 5.33
CA THR A 38 3.56 10.04 6.38
C THR A 38 2.67 9.11 7.22
N GLY A 39 3.15 7.89 7.46
CA GLY A 39 2.41 6.87 8.22
C GLY A 39 1.27 6.19 7.46
N ALA A 40 1.13 6.43 6.15
CA ALA A 40 0.18 5.67 5.33
C ALA A 40 0.63 4.21 5.16
N TYR A 41 -0.36 3.32 5.10
CA TYR A 41 -0.22 1.89 4.93
C TYR A 41 -1.01 1.44 3.69
N ALA A 42 -0.33 0.78 2.75
CA ALA A 42 -0.93 0.14 1.60
C ALA A 42 -0.68 -1.37 1.67
N GLU A 43 -1.74 -2.16 1.56
CA GLU A 43 -1.67 -3.63 1.55
C GLU A 43 -1.91 -4.15 0.15
N PHE A 44 -1.00 -5.01 -0.32
CA PHE A 44 -1.11 -5.65 -1.62
C PHE A 44 -1.07 -7.17 -1.49
N THR A 45 -1.90 -7.86 -2.27
CA THR A 45 -1.73 -9.29 -2.53
C THR A 45 -0.96 -9.48 -3.83
N LEU A 46 0.14 -10.22 -3.78
CA LEU A 46 0.94 -10.60 -4.94
C LEU A 46 0.59 -12.01 -5.41
N GLN A 47 0.58 -12.23 -6.73
CA GLN A 47 0.53 -13.57 -7.30
C GLN A 47 1.93 -14.17 -7.41
N GLY A 48 2.18 -15.28 -6.71
CA GLY A 48 3.45 -15.99 -6.73
C GLY A 48 4.38 -15.69 -5.54
N PRO A 49 5.58 -16.28 -5.52
CA PRO A 49 6.51 -16.15 -4.40
C PRO A 49 7.17 -14.77 -4.39
N TRP A 50 7.34 -14.19 -3.19
CA TRP A 50 8.00 -12.89 -2.96
C TRP A 50 9.33 -12.73 -3.70
N ARG A 51 10.14 -13.80 -3.77
CA ARG A 51 11.45 -13.80 -4.44
C ARG A 51 11.40 -13.49 -5.94
N ARG A 52 10.27 -13.70 -6.62
CA ARG A 52 10.08 -13.32 -8.03
C ARG A 52 9.75 -11.84 -8.22
N GLY A 53 9.65 -11.09 -7.12
CA GLY A 53 9.30 -9.67 -7.12
C GLY A 53 7.88 -9.43 -7.62
N ALA A 54 7.56 -8.17 -7.90
CA ALA A 54 6.28 -7.73 -8.46
C ALA A 54 6.17 -7.98 -9.98
N ALA A 55 6.77 -9.06 -10.50
CA ALA A 55 6.69 -9.43 -11.92
C ALA A 55 5.32 -10.02 -12.32
N GLY A 56 4.27 -9.75 -11.54
CA GLY A 56 2.90 -10.22 -11.73
C GLY A 56 1.91 -9.25 -11.09
N PRO A 57 0.61 -9.35 -11.44
CA PRO A 57 -0.39 -8.38 -10.99
C PRO A 57 -0.46 -8.35 -9.46
N ALA A 58 -0.23 -7.18 -8.89
CA ALA A 58 -0.49 -6.89 -7.49
C ALA A 58 -1.91 -6.33 -7.36
N ARG A 59 -2.68 -6.81 -6.39
CA ARG A 59 -4.01 -6.27 -6.09
C ARG A 59 -3.94 -5.45 -4.81
N LEU A 60 -4.32 -4.19 -4.88
CA LEU A 60 -4.52 -3.35 -3.70
C LEU A 60 -5.70 -3.91 -2.90
N CYS A 61 -5.43 -4.27 -1.65
CA CYS A 61 -6.44 -4.77 -0.71
C CYS A 61 -6.93 -3.66 0.21
N ARG A 62 -6.03 -2.80 0.68
CA ARG A 62 -6.33 -1.73 1.64
C ARG A 62 -5.40 -0.54 1.43
N PHE A 63 -5.93 0.66 1.64
CA PHE A 63 -5.12 1.86 1.82
C PHE A 63 -5.63 2.62 3.04
N ILE A 64 -4.78 2.80 4.04
CA ILE A 64 -5.11 3.45 5.32
C ILE A 64 -4.14 4.61 5.52
N THR A 65 -4.67 5.75 5.94
CA THR A 65 -3.86 6.91 6.36
C THR A 65 -4.07 7.18 7.84
N PRO A 66 -3.12 7.81 8.55
CA PRO A 66 -3.30 8.12 9.97
C PRO A 66 -4.57 8.93 10.25
N ARG A 67 -4.96 9.81 9.32
CA ARG A 67 -6.19 10.62 9.43
C ARG A 67 -7.46 9.78 9.39
N ALA A 68 -7.44 8.61 8.74
CA ALA A 68 -8.59 7.71 8.64
C ALA A 68 -8.73 6.78 9.86
N LEU A 69 -7.74 6.74 10.75
CA LEU A 69 -7.82 5.94 11.96
C LEU A 69 -8.72 6.63 13.00
N PRO A 70 -9.48 5.87 13.79
CA PRO A 70 -10.19 6.42 14.93
C PRO A 70 -9.21 7.09 15.90
N ALA A 71 -9.68 8.07 16.66
CA ALA A 71 -8.89 8.68 17.72
C ALA A 71 -8.36 7.58 18.65
N ARG A 72 -7.11 7.74 19.08
CA ARG A 72 -6.43 6.74 19.90
C ARG A 72 -7.07 6.73 21.29
N ASN A 73 -7.97 5.79 21.54
CA ASN A 73 -8.55 5.58 22.87
C ASN A 73 -7.43 5.13 23.80
N SER A 74 -7.04 6.01 24.73
CA SER A 74 -6.07 5.70 25.77
C SER A 74 -6.86 5.28 27.01
N THR A 75 -7.04 3.98 27.19
CA THR A 75 -7.56 3.35 28.42
C THR A 75 -6.45 2.57 29.09
#